data_AF-A0A0G1RV25-F1
#
_entry.id   AF-A0A0G1RV25-F1
#
_cell.length_a   1.000
_cell.length_b   1.000
_cell.length_c   1.000
_cell.angle_alpha   90.00
_cell.angle_beta   90.00
_cell.angle_gamma   90.00
#
_symmetry.space_group_name_H-M   'P 1'
#
loop_
_entity.id
_entity.type
_entity.pdbx_description
1 polymer ?
#
loop_
_entity_poly.entity_id
_entity_poly.type
_entity_poly.pdbx_seq_one_letter_code
_entity_poly.pdbx_strand_id
1 'polypeptide(L)'
;MNIVVIIPTYNEKESIAKTIDDLETVFSTIKNHQLKILVVDDSSPDGTADIVAHLAKKSKLIKLVKNPQKLGLGGAYIKGFKYAMENIGADAVFEYDADGSHQPQYLPGMIKVLESKADVVVGSRYIPGGKMPDNWGLHRKLISYFGNLIARLVLFTPQFKDMTSGYRGTKVSFLKKIDLDNLISKQFAYKIQLYYELARYGAKVVEFPIEFVDRSRGKSKFPRNNIVDSLRVVFSLRLRDSAKLIKVMIVGGLGTIVQLVFFNLLRLKLSLVLAQNLSIEAAVVSNFVLNNIWTFKEKKFAFSRLGELAVGFVKFNVLSLGSIVIQNIALLAGVKVFGRSFLIENSLVLVGILLGLIWNYLMYTRVVWKTHG
;
A
#
# COMPACT_ATOMS: atom_id res chain seq x y z
N MET A 1 -9.07 9.60 24.98
CA MET A 1 -9.33 9.94 23.56
C MET A 1 -10.83 10.02 23.28
N ASN A 2 -11.24 10.78 22.26
CA ASN A 2 -12.55 10.71 21.60
C ASN A 2 -12.51 9.66 20.49
N ILE A 3 -13.23 8.55 20.68
CA ILE A 3 -13.16 7.37 19.83
C ILE A 3 -14.52 7.12 19.18
N VAL A 4 -14.53 6.89 17.87
CA VAL A 4 -15.74 6.59 17.11
C VAL A 4 -15.68 5.17 16.57
N VAL A 5 -16.61 4.31 16.99
CA VAL A 5 -16.83 2.98 16.40
C VAL A 5 -17.79 3.15 15.22
N ILE A 6 -17.29 2.89 14.02
CA ILE A 6 -18.00 3.07 12.75
C ILE A 6 -18.56 1.72 12.31
N ILE A 7 -19.87 1.68 12.07
CA ILE A 7 -20.61 0.48 11.69
C ILE A 7 -21.32 0.73 10.36
N PRO A 8 -20.81 0.23 9.23
CA PRO A 8 -21.54 0.29 7.97
C PRO A 8 -22.68 -0.73 7.98
N THR A 9 -23.85 -0.34 7.47
CA THR A 9 -25.01 -1.23 7.39
C THR A 9 -25.61 -1.26 6.00
N TYR A 10 -26.00 -2.45 5.55
CA TYR A 10 -26.86 -2.65 4.38
C TYR A 10 -27.65 -3.94 4.61
N ASN A 11 -28.97 -3.86 4.77
CA ASN A 11 -29.86 -4.93 5.25
C ASN A 11 -29.34 -5.69 6.49
N GLU A 12 -29.22 -4.98 7.61
CA GLU A 12 -28.74 -5.52 8.89
C GLU A 12 -29.81 -5.41 9.98
N LYS A 13 -31.10 -5.38 9.61
CA LYS A 13 -32.21 -5.18 10.56
C LYS A 13 -32.24 -6.19 11.72
N GLU A 14 -31.77 -7.42 11.47
CA GLU A 14 -31.82 -8.54 12.41
C GLU A 14 -30.68 -8.52 13.45
N SER A 15 -29.61 -7.79 13.14
CA SER A 15 -28.34 -7.79 13.88
C SER A 15 -28.07 -6.44 14.54
N ILE A 16 -28.36 -5.32 13.85
CA ILE A 16 -27.89 -3.98 14.23
C ILE A 16 -28.29 -3.56 15.65
N ALA A 17 -29.52 -3.85 16.08
CA ALA A 17 -30.00 -3.47 17.41
C ALA A 17 -29.19 -4.15 18.51
N LYS A 18 -28.94 -5.46 18.35
CA LYS A 18 -28.14 -6.23 19.30
C LYS A 18 -26.68 -5.77 19.30
N THR A 19 -26.11 -5.52 18.13
CA THR A 19 -24.72 -5.05 18.01
C THR A 19 -24.50 -3.72 18.73
N ILE A 20 -25.46 -2.79 18.60
CA ILE A 20 -25.42 -1.51 19.31
C ILE A 20 -25.52 -1.73 20.83
N ASP A 21 -26.48 -2.54 21.29
CA ASP A 21 -26.69 -2.83 22.71
C ASP A 21 -25.45 -3.47 23.37
N ASP A 22 -24.83 -4.44 22.69
CA ASP A 22 -23.61 -5.08 23.19
C ASP A 22 -22.43 -4.09 23.25
N LEU A 23 -22.32 -3.17 22.28
CA LEU A 23 -21.31 -2.11 22.29
C LEU A 23 -21.55 -1.10 23.41
N GLU A 24 -22.78 -0.66 23.63
CA GLU A 24 -23.12 0.25 24.74
C GLU A 24 -22.79 -0.39 26.10
N THR A 25 -23.06 -1.69 26.24
CA THR A 25 -22.68 -2.46 27.42
C THR A 25 -21.17 -2.42 27.64
N VAL A 26 -20.36 -2.69 26.61
CA VAL A 26 -18.89 -2.63 26.73
C VAL A 26 -18.40 -1.19 26.95
N PHE A 27 -19.00 -0.19 26.32
CA PHE A 27 -18.63 1.22 26.49
C PHE A 27 -18.75 1.66 27.95
N SER A 28 -19.76 1.17 28.68
CA SER A 28 -19.95 1.46 30.10
C SER A 28 -18.76 1.01 30.97
N THR A 29 -17.99 0.03 30.52
CA THR A 29 -16.81 -0.49 31.22
C THR A 29 -15.53 0.31 30.93
N ILE A 30 -15.52 1.11 29.87
CA ILE A 30 -14.34 1.86 29.41
C ILE A 30 -14.36 3.26 30.02
N LYS A 31 -13.44 3.53 30.94
CA LYS A 31 -13.28 4.82 31.61
C LYS A 31 -12.31 5.74 30.85
N ASN A 32 -12.37 7.04 31.13
CA ASN A 32 -11.45 8.08 30.61
C ASN A 32 -11.47 8.28 29.08
N HIS A 33 -12.53 7.81 28.43
CA HIS A 33 -12.72 7.89 26.99
C HIS A 33 -14.11 8.43 26.67
N GLN A 34 -14.21 9.21 25.60
CA GLN A 34 -15.50 9.52 24.99
C GLN A 34 -15.69 8.54 23.84
N LEU A 35 -16.73 7.74 23.90
CA LEU A 35 -17.03 6.72 22.90
C LEU A 35 -18.33 7.08 22.19
N LYS A 36 -18.34 6.94 20.86
CA LYS A 36 -19.53 7.14 20.04
C LYS A 36 -19.68 6.01 19.05
N ILE A 37 -20.91 5.64 18.75
CA ILE A 37 -21.27 4.71 17.69
C ILE A 37 -21.74 5.55 16.50
N LEU A 38 -21.07 5.38 15.36
CA LEU A 38 -21.46 6.00 14.09
C LEU A 38 -21.91 4.91 13.13
N VAL A 39 -23.22 4.79 12.96
CA VAL A 39 -23.78 3.91 11.93
C VAL A 39 -23.82 4.65 10.60
N VAL A 40 -23.27 4.05 9.56
CA VAL A 40 -23.34 4.54 8.18
C VAL A 40 -24.21 3.59 7.36
N ASP A 41 -25.46 3.96 7.15
CA ASP A 41 -26.42 3.13 6.42
C ASP A 41 -26.37 3.40 4.92
N ASP A 42 -26.15 2.33 4.16
CA ASP A 42 -25.94 2.32 2.71
C ASP A 42 -27.26 2.22 1.92
N SER A 43 -28.28 2.97 2.38
CA SER A 43 -29.64 2.97 1.84
C SER A 43 -30.35 1.62 1.98
N SER A 44 -30.40 1.07 3.19
CA SER A 44 -31.04 -0.21 3.46
C SER A 44 -32.56 -0.18 3.20
N PRO A 45 -33.10 -1.02 2.30
CA PRO A 45 -34.55 -1.13 2.07
C PRO A 45 -35.34 -1.87 3.17
N ASP A 46 -34.66 -2.49 4.14
CA ASP A 46 -35.27 -3.44 5.09
C ASP A 46 -35.65 -2.81 6.45
N GLY A 47 -35.53 -1.49 6.58
CA GLY A 47 -35.81 -0.75 7.82
C GLY A 47 -34.63 -0.66 8.79
N THR A 48 -33.42 -1.13 8.42
CA THR A 48 -32.21 -1.01 9.27
C THR A 48 -31.99 0.40 9.77
N ALA A 49 -32.09 1.40 8.88
CA ALA A 49 -31.86 2.79 9.24
C ALA A 49 -32.90 3.35 10.23
N ASP A 50 -34.13 2.85 10.20
CA ASP A 50 -35.22 3.32 11.08
C ASP A 50 -35.05 2.78 12.49
N ILE A 51 -34.59 1.54 12.62
CA ILE A 51 -34.19 0.95 13.91
C ILE A 51 -33.10 1.80 14.56
N VAL A 52 -32.04 2.14 13.81
CA VAL A 52 -30.94 2.95 14.33
C VAL A 52 -31.40 4.37 14.67
N ALA A 53 -32.26 4.97 13.85
CA ALA A 53 -32.82 6.29 14.13
C ALA A 53 -33.63 6.30 15.44
N HIS A 54 -34.38 5.23 15.72
CA HIS A 54 -35.11 5.07 16.98
C HIS A 54 -34.17 4.92 18.18
N LEU A 55 -33.13 4.11 18.06
CA LEU A 55 -32.11 3.95 19.10
C LEU A 55 -31.35 5.26 19.37
N ALA A 56 -31.02 6.02 18.32
CA ALA A 56 -30.35 7.32 18.44
C ALA A 56 -31.18 8.40 19.16
N LYS A 57 -32.50 8.26 19.22
CA LYS A 57 -33.35 9.12 20.06
C LYS A 57 -33.19 8.81 21.56
N LYS A 58 -32.86 7.56 21.90
CA LYS A 58 -32.71 7.08 23.27
C LYS A 58 -31.30 7.24 23.82
N SER A 59 -30.29 7.19 22.95
CA SER A 59 -28.88 7.29 23.35
C SER A 59 -28.14 8.35 22.55
N LYS A 60 -27.51 9.30 23.27
CA LYS A 60 -26.66 10.34 22.68
C LYS A 60 -25.34 9.78 22.13
N LEU A 61 -25.01 8.53 22.44
CA LEU A 61 -23.80 7.85 21.95
C LEU A 61 -23.93 7.48 20.47
N ILE A 62 -25.15 7.35 19.97
CA ILE A 62 -25.44 6.83 18.63
C ILE A 62 -25.64 7.99 17.66
N LYS A 63 -24.99 7.91 16.50
CA LYS A 63 -25.20 8.79 15.35
C LYS A 63 -25.47 7.93 14.12
N LEU A 64 -26.44 8.37 13.32
CA LEU A 64 -26.79 7.75 12.06
C LEU A 64 -26.45 8.69 10.90
N VAL A 65 -25.72 8.18 9.92
CA VAL A 65 -25.47 8.84 8.64
C VAL A 65 -26.05 7.95 7.55
N LYS A 66 -26.99 8.49 6.76
CA LYS A 66 -27.56 7.77 5.61
C LYS A 66 -26.81 8.14 4.34
N ASN A 67 -26.54 7.16 3.49
CA ASN A 67 -26.14 7.39 2.11
C ASN A 67 -27.38 7.55 1.23
N PRO A 68 -27.31 8.40 0.18
CA PRO A 68 -28.42 8.57 -0.75
C PRO A 68 -28.61 7.35 -1.65
N GLN A 69 -27.53 6.58 -1.87
CA GLN A 69 -27.51 5.33 -2.61
C GLN A 69 -26.44 4.41 -2.02
N LYS A 70 -26.52 3.12 -2.32
CA LYS A 70 -25.52 2.14 -1.88
C LYS A 70 -24.14 2.44 -2.47
N LEU A 71 -23.15 2.73 -1.63
CA LEU A 71 -21.78 3.07 -2.05
C LEU A 71 -20.82 1.87 -2.00
N GLY A 72 -21.20 0.78 -1.33
CA GLY A 72 -20.32 -0.35 -1.07
C GLY A 72 -19.59 -0.20 0.26
N LEU A 73 -19.06 -1.31 0.78
CA LEU A 73 -18.51 -1.38 2.14
C LEU A 73 -17.43 -0.32 2.40
N GLY A 74 -16.47 -0.20 1.48
CA GLY A 74 -15.40 0.79 1.58
C GLY A 74 -15.93 2.22 1.42
N GLY A 75 -16.92 2.44 0.56
CA GLY A 75 -17.59 3.74 0.42
C GLY A 75 -18.27 4.20 1.72
N ALA A 76 -18.98 3.28 2.40
CA ALA A 76 -19.59 3.55 3.71
C ALA A 76 -18.54 3.88 4.77
N TYR A 77 -17.45 3.11 4.84
CA TYR A 77 -16.35 3.40 5.77
C TYR A 77 -15.65 4.72 5.48
N ILE A 78 -15.35 5.05 4.21
CA ILE A 78 -14.77 6.35 3.83
C ILE A 78 -15.64 7.50 4.32
N LYS A 79 -16.96 7.42 4.11
CA LYS A 79 -17.89 8.43 4.62
C LYS A 79 -17.89 8.50 6.16
N GLY A 80 -17.88 7.34 6.82
CA GLY A 80 -17.79 7.26 8.27
C GLY A 80 -16.51 7.87 8.83
N PHE A 81 -15.36 7.61 8.20
CA PHE A 81 -14.07 8.19 8.56
C PHE A 81 -14.10 9.71 8.46
N LYS A 82 -14.57 10.23 7.32
CA LYS A 82 -14.69 11.68 7.11
C LYS A 82 -15.60 12.32 8.14
N TYR A 83 -16.80 11.76 8.35
CA TYR A 83 -17.74 12.29 9.34
C TYR A 83 -17.18 12.25 10.77
N ALA A 84 -16.48 11.17 11.15
CA ALA A 84 -15.84 11.07 12.44
C ALA A 84 -14.74 12.14 12.63
N MET A 85 -13.97 12.43 11.58
CA MET A 85 -12.89 13.43 11.63
C MET A 85 -13.43 14.87 11.60
N GLU A 86 -14.37 15.16 10.71
CA GLU A 86 -14.82 16.52 10.37
C GLU A 86 -15.96 17.01 11.28
N ASN A 87 -16.92 16.13 11.61
CA ASN A 87 -18.11 16.52 12.37
C ASN A 87 -18.02 16.15 13.85
N ILE A 88 -17.32 15.06 14.19
CA ILE A 88 -17.20 14.59 15.58
C ILE A 88 -15.90 15.07 16.24
N GLY A 89 -14.84 15.31 15.46
CA GLY A 89 -13.51 15.61 16.00
C GLY A 89 -12.90 14.40 16.71
N ALA A 90 -12.97 13.22 16.09
CA ALA A 90 -12.43 11.98 16.65
C ALA A 90 -10.89 12.01 16.69
N ASP A 91 -10.32 11.44 17.75
CA ASP A 91 -8.88 11.15 17.87
C ASP A 91 -8.53 9.80 17.24
N ALA A 92 -9.46 8.84 17.30
CA ALA A 92 -9.32 7.52 16.73
C ALA A 92 -10.68 6.99 16.23
N VAL A 93 -10.62 6.13 15.22
CA VAL A 93 -11.79 5.44 14.67
C VAL A 93 -11.59 3.94 14.76
N PHE A 94 -12.68 3.20 14.98
CA PHE A 94 -12.71 1.75 14.91
C PHE A 94 -13.64 1.31 13.79
N GLU A 95 -13.13 0.48 12.89
CA GLU A 95 -13.93 -0.28 11.93
C GLU A 95 -14.59 -1.45 12.66
N TYR A 96 -15.90 -1.63 12.49
CA TYR A 96 -16.68 -2.65 13.19
C TYR A 96 -17.85 -3.12 12.32
N ASP A 97 -18.01 -4.44 12.18
CA ASP A 97 -19.02 -5.04 11.31
C ASP A 97 -20.35 -5.25 12.07
N ALA A 98 -21.48 -5.03 11.41
CA ALA A 98 -22.81 -5.08 12.02
C ALA A 98 -23.35 -6.51 12.26
N ASP A 99 -22.71 -7.55 11.73
CA ASP A 99 -23.24 -8.91 11.67
C ASP A 99 -22.91 -9.79 12.91
N GLY A 100 -22.24 -9.20 13.91
CA GLY A 100 -21.87 -9.87 15.15
C GLY A 100 -20.62 -10.74 15.05
N SER A 101 -19.95 -10.79 13.89
CA SER A 101 -18.70 -11.53 13.73
C SER A 101 -17.54 -10.93 14.53
N HIS A 102 -17.58 -9.62 14.77
CA HIS A 102 -16.68 -8.93 15.67
C HIS A 102 -17.28 -8.84 17.06
N GLN A 103 -16.48 -9.19 18.05
CA GLN A 103 -16.91 -9.35 19.42
C GLN A 103 -16.50 -8.10 20.24
N PRO A 104 -17.45 -7.44 20.92
CA PRO A 104 -17.21 -6.13 21.50
C PRO A 104 -16.27 -6.18 22.71
N GLN A 105 -16.14 -7.32 23.39
CA GLN A 105 -15.23 -7.49 24.53
C GLN A 105 -13.74 -7.29 24.19
N TYR A 106 -13.36 -7.34 22.90
CA TYR A 106 -11.99 -7.06 22.48
C TYR A 106 -11.68 -5.56 22.43
N LEU A 107 -12.71 -4.70 22.34
CA LEU A 107 -12.55 -3.26 22.16
C LEU A 107 -11.73 -2.60 23.29
N PRO A 108 -11.95 -2.87 24.59
CA PRO A 108 -11.15 -2.27 25.66
C PRO A 108 -9.66 -2.62 25.54
N GLY A 109 -9.33 -3.86 25.17
CA GLY A 109 -7.95 -4.31 24.97
C GLY A 109 -7.30 -3.63 23.77
N MET A 110 -8.02 -3.54 22.65
CA MET A 110 -7.54 -2.87 21.45
C MET A 110 -7.32 -1.37 21.67
N ILE A 111 -8.21 -0.69 22.41
CA ILE A 111 -8.03 0.73 22.79
C ILE A 111 -6.74 0.91 23.59
N LYS A 112 -6.50 0.09 24.63
CA LYS A 112 -5.27 0.16 25.43
C LYS A 112 -4.01 -0.01 24.57
N VAL A 113 -4.03 -0.89 23.56
CA VAL A 113 -2.92 -1.06 22.61
C VAL A 113 -2.73 0.19 21.76
N LEU A 114 -3.81 0.78 21.26
CA LEU A 114 -3.78 1.99 20.45
C LEU A 114 -3.25 3.20 21.24
N GLU A 115 -3.53 3.28 22.54
CA GLU A 115 -2.99 4.33 23.40
C GLU A 115 -1.49 4.16 23.68
N SER A 116 -1.10 2.95 24.08
CA SER A 116 0.23 2.72 24.67
C SER A 116 1.30 2.30 23.67
N LYS A 117 0.92 1.66 22.56
CA LYS A 117 1.86 0.86 21.76
C LYS A 117 1.73 1.03 20.26
N ALA A 118 0.63 1.57 19.75
CA ALA A 118 0.33 1.54 18.31
C ALA A 118 -0.32 2.83 17.80
N ASP A 119 -0.29 3.02 16.50
CA ASP A 119 -1.10 3.99 15.77
C ASP A 119 -2.24 3.32 15.00
N VAL A 120 -2.09 2.02 14.77
CA VAL A 120 -3.11 1.13 14.20
C VAL A 120 -3.10 -0.18 14.99
N VAL A 121 -4.28 -0.60 15.44
CA VAL A 121 -4.50 -1.92 16.05
C VAL A 121 -5.43 -2.74 15.17
N VAL A 122 -5.04 -3.97 14.83
CA VAL A 122 -5.84 -4.87 13.98
C VAL A 122 -6.19 -6.11 14.76
N GLY A 123 -7.49 -6.39 14.91
CA GLY A 123 -7.96 -7.67 15.43
C GLY A 123 -7.59 -8.78 14.44
N SER A 124 -6.70 -9.68 14.83
CA SER A 124 -6.07 -10.65 13.94
C SER A 124 -6.46 -12.08 14.32
N ARG A 125 -6.86 -12.84 13.30
CA ARG A 125 -7.21 -14.27 13.41
C ARG A 125 -6.00 -15.20 13.31
N TYR A 126 -4.85 -14.67 12.87
CA TYR A 126 -3.70 -15.45 12.40
C TYR A 126 -2.45 -15.33 13.29
N ILE A 127 -2.57 -14.67 14.45
CA ILE A 127 -1.52 -14.60 15.47
C ILE A 127 -1.84 -15.53 16.64
N PRO A 128 -0.86 -15.86 17.52
CA PRO A 128 -1.13 -16.67 18.71
C PRO A 128 -2.28 -16.11 19.55
N GLY A 129 -3.27 -16.96 19.87
CA GLY A 129 -4.51 -16.59 20.55
C GLY A 129 -5.65 -16.15 19.63
N GLY A 130 -5.37 -15.81 18.37
CA GLY A 130 -6.38 -15.54 17.35
C GLY A 130 -6.99 -16.83 16.81
N LYS A 131 -8.27 -16.79 16.44
CA LYS A 131 -9.01 -17.95 15.94
C LYS A 131 -9.91 -17.62 14.76
N MET A 132 -9.95 -18.54 13.80
CA MET A 132 -10.98 -18.57 12.75
C MET A 132 -12.17 -19.42 13.23
N PRO A 133 -13.39 -19.22 12.69
CA PRO A 133 -14.54 -20.03 13.05
C PRO A 133 -14.29 -21.51 12.80
N ASP A 134 -14.57 -22.35 13.80
CA ASP A 134 -14.40 -23.79 13.68
C ASP A 134 -15.33 -24.39 12.61
N ASN A 135 -16.55 -23.87 12.54
CA ASN A 135 -17.61 -24.29 11.62
C ASN A 135 -17.38 -23.90 10.15
N TRP A 136 -16.34 -23.13 9.81
CA TRP A 136 -16.05 -22.84 8.42
C TRP A 136 -15.56 -24.10 7.68
N GLY A 137 -16.21 -24.41 6.55
CA GLY A 137 -15.73 -25.44 5.63
C GLY A 137 -14.30 -25.17 5.17
N LEU A 138 -13.52 -26.24 4.96
CA LEU A 138 -12.09 -26.17 4.67
C LEU A 138 -11.76 -25.21 3.51
N HIS A 139 -12.55 -25.25 2.44
CA HIS A 139 -12.39 -24.36 1.30
C HIS A 139 -12.42 -22.86 1.67
N ARG A 140 -13.32 -22.44 2.58
CA ARG A 140 -13.40 -21.04 3.04
C ARG A 140 -12.19 -20.66 3.88
N LYS A 141 -11.70 -21.59 4.73
CA LYS A 141 -10.46 -21.40 5.51
C LYS A 141 -9.25 -21.24 4.58
N LEU A 142 -9.13 -22.09 3.56
CA LEU A 142 -8.05 -22.04 2.57
C LEU A 142 -8.08 -20.72 1.77
N ILE A 143 -9.24 -20.30 1.26
CA ILE A 143 -9.36 -19.00 0.55
C ILE A 143 -8.92 -17.85 1.44
N SER A 144 -9.36 -17.82 2.70
CA SER A 144 -9.00 -16.76 3.64
C SER A 144 -7.49 -16.75 3.90
N TYR A 145 -6.90 -17.92 4.14
CA TYR A 145 -5.47 -18.06 4.40
C TYR A 145 -4.61 -17.68 3.19
N PHE A 146 -4.89 -18.26 2.02
CA PHE A 146 -4.11 -17.99 0.80
C PHE A 146 -4.32 -16.57 0.29
N GLY A 147 -5.53 -16.01 0.40
CA GLY A 147 -5.77 -14.60 0.08
C GLY A 147 -4.90 -13.68 0.93
N ASN A 148 -4.76 -13.96 2.22
CA ASN A 148 -3.87 -13.22 3.11
C ASN A 148 -2.40 -13.42 2.73
N LEU A 149 -1.99 -14.67 2.47
CA LEU A 149 -0.62 -15.01 2.07
C LEU A 149 -0.20 -14.28 0.78
N ILE A 150 -1.05 -14.29 -0.25
CA ILE A 150 -0.78 -13.60 -1.51
C ILE A 150 -0.63 -12.10 -1.28
N ALA A 151 -1.54 -11.47 -0.51
CA ALA A 151 -1.43 -10.05 -0.19
C ALA A 151 -0.10 -9.72 0.50
N ARG A 152 0.32 -10.53 1.47
CA ARG A 152 1.57 -10.32 2.22
C ARG A 152 2.81 -10.49 1.34
N LEU A 153 2.82 -11.51 0.47
CA LEU A 153 3.94 -11.79 -0.41
C LEU A 153 4.08 -10.73 -1.51
N VAL A 154 2.98 -10.34 -2.16
CA VAL A 154 3.02 -9.37 -3.25
C VAL A 154 3.30 -7.95 -2.73
N LEU A 155 2.80 -7.58 -1.56
CA LEU A 155 3.04 -6.26 -0.97
C LEU A 155 4.33 -6.17 -0.14
N PHE A 156 5.08 -7.27 -0.01
CA PHE A 156 6.27 -7.37 0.86
C PHE A 156 6.00 -6.94 2.31
N THR A 157 4.91 -7.43 2.88
CA THR A 157 4.51 -7.17 4.26
C THR A 157 4.42 -8.45 5.11
N PRO A 158 5.52 -9.22 5.26
CA PRO A 158 5.51 -10.50 5.99
C PRO A 158 5.15 -10.36 7.48
N GLN A 159 5.33 -9.16 8.04
CA GLN A 159 5.06 -8.83 9.45
C GLN A 159 3.58 -8.79 9.79
N PHE A 160 2.69 -8.46 8.84
CA PHE A 160 1.24 -8.45 9.09
C PHE A 160 0.66 -9.83 8.80
N LYS A 161 -0.04 -10.44 9.76
CA LYS A 161 -0.62 -11.79 9.59
C LYS A 161 -2.07 -11.75 9.11
N ASP A 162 -2.81 -10.69 9.43
CA ASP A 162 -4.20 -10.50 9.00
C ASP A 162 -4.43 -9.22 8.20
N MET A 163 -4.19 -9.29 6.88
CA MET A 163 -4.42 -8.17 5.96
C MET A 163 -5.90 -7.84 5.67
N THR A 164 -6.84 -8.72 6.06
CA THR A 164 -8.24 -8.65 5.61
C THR A 164 -9.25 -8.44 6.74
N SER A 165 -8.80 -8.38 7.99
CA SER A 165 -9.67 -8.12 9.13
C SER A 165 -10.37 -6.76 9.04
N GLY A 166 -11.67 -6.76 9.35
CA GLY A 166 -12.51 -5.56 9.48
C GLY A 166 -12.50 -4.93 10.86
N TYR A 167 -11.89 -5.57 11.87
CA TYR A 167 -11.84 -5.03 13.21
C TYR A 167 -10.54 -4.27 13.40
N ARG A 168 -10.56 -2.96 13.15
CA ARG A 168 -9.36 -2.14 13.14
C ARG A 168 -9.57 -0.82 13.85
N GLY A 169 -8.72 -0.50 14.82
CA GLY A 169 -8.58 0.83 15.39
C GLY A 169 -7.47 1.61 14.69
N THR A 170 -7.74 2.85 14.27
CA THR A 170 -6.76 3.72 13.59
C THR A 170 -6.79 5.11 14.21
N LYS A 171 -5.63 5.67 14.57
CA LYS A 171 -5.53 7.07 14.97
C LYS A 171 -5.81 7.99 13.79
N VAL A 172 -6.62 9.01 14.02
CA VAL A 172 -7.02 9.98 13.00
C VAL A 172 -5.82 10.74 12.42
N SER A 173 -4.76 10.95 13.22
CA SER A 173 -3.51 11.57 12.76
C SER A 173 -2.82 10.83 11.61
N PHE A 174 -3.00 9.50 11.51
CA PHE A 174 -2.52 8.71 10.37
C PHE A 174 -3.56 8.58 9.27
N LEU A 175 -4.84 8.45 9.63
CA LEU A 175 -5.92 8.35 8.66
C LEU A 175 -5.99 9.60 7.75
N LYS A 176 -5.72 10.79 8.31
CA LYS A 176 -5.62 12.06 7.57
C LYS A 176 -4.51 12.11 6.52
N LYS A 177 -3.52 11.21 6.59
CA LYS A 177 -2.45 11.12 5.60
C LYS A 177 -2.87 10.32 4.35
N ILE A 178 -4.00 9.61 4.43
CA ILE A 178 -4.50 8.76 3.35
C ILE A 178 -5.43 9.58 2.46
N ASP A 179 -5.24 9.48 1.15
CA ASP A 179 -6.22 9.98 0.17
C ASP A 179 -7.41 9.02 0.10
N LEU A 180 -8.38 9.24 0.99
CA LEU A 180 -9.56 8.39 1.11
C LEU A 180 -10.51 8.47 -0.10
N ASP A 181 -10.44 9.54 -0.89
CA ASP A 181 -11.31 9.72 -2.06
C ASP A 181 -10.86 8.87 -3.25
N ASN A 182 -9.55 8.67 -3.37
CA ASN A 182 -8.92 7.98 -4.50
C ASN A 182 -8.42 6.57 -4.15
N LEU A 183 -9.09 5.88 -3.23
CA LEU A 183 -8.84 4.46 -3.02
C LEU A 183 -9.19 3.66 -4.29
N ILE A 184 -8.36 2.67 -4.62
CA ILE A 184 -8.48 1.82 -5.82
C ILE A 184 -9.78 1.03 -5.81
N SER A 185 -10.26 0.65 -4.62
CA SER A 185 -11.55 -0.01 -4.40
C SER A 185 -12.34 0.67 -3.30
N LYS A 186 -13.66 0.77 -3.52
CA LYS A 186 -14.68 1.16 -2.53
C LYS A 186 -15.48 -0.06 -2.03
N GLN A 187 -15.04 -1.27 -2.37
CA GLN A 187 -15.57 -2.55 -1.87
C GLN A 187 -14.59 -3.18 -0.88
N PHE A 188 -14.81 -4.43 -0.47
CA PHE A 188 -14.03 -5.14 0.55
C PHE A 188 -12.50 -4.94 0.50
N ALA A 189 -11.91 -4.86 -0.69
CA ALA A 189 -10.47 -4.71 -0.88
C ALA A 189 -9.90 -3.37 -0.35
N TYR A 190 -10.74 -2.37 -0.05
CA TYR A 190 -10.31 -1.14 0.61
C TYR A 190 -9.54 -1.43 1.92
N LYS A 191 -9.91 -2.50 2.65
CA LYS A 191 -9.27 -2.90 3.91
C LYS A 191 -7.78 -3.16 3.74
N ILE A 192 -7.42 -3.86 2.65
CA ILE A 192 -6.03 -4.20 2.31
C ILE A 192 -5.27 -2.94 1.92
N GLN A 193 -5.85 -2.11 1.05
CA GLN A 193 -5.21 -0.86 0.63
C GLN A 193 -5.00 0.07 1.82
N LEU A 194 -6.04 0.34 2.61
CA LEU A 194 -5.95 1.22 3.77
C LEU A 194 -4.87 0.74 4.75
N TYR A 195 -4.81 -0.57 5.00
CA TYR A 195 -3.80 -1.13 5.89
C TYR A 195 -2.38 -0.90 5.36
N TYR A 196 -2.20 -1.20 4.08
CA TYR A 196 -0.94 -1.05 3.39
C TYR A 196 -0.46 0.40 3.42
N GLU A 197 -1.34 1.35 3.06
CA GLU A 197 -1.02 2.78 3.03
C GLU A 197 -0.67 3.30 4.44
N LEU A 198 -1.43 2.93 5.47
CA LEU A 198 -1.13 3.33 6.85
C LEU A 198 0.28 2.89 7.26
N ALA A 199 0.66 1.65 6.95
CA ALA A 199 2.01 1.15 7.18
C ALA A 199 3.07 1.92 6.38
N ARG A 200 2.79 2.26 5.11
CA ARG A 200 3.69 3.04 4.25
C ARG A 200 3.88 4.47 4.75
N TYR A 201 2.89 5.06 5.41
CA TYR A 201 3.02 6.35 6.12
C TYR A 201 3.70 6.23 7.49
N GLY A 202 4.29 5.07 7.82
CA GLY A 202 5.08 4.85 9.02
C GLY A 202 4.25 4.60 10.28
N ALA A 203 2.97 4.23 10.16
CA ALA A 203 2.14 3.93 11.32
C ALA A 203 2.70 2.72 12.08
N LYS A 204 2.80 2.81 13.40
CA LYS A 204 3.13 1.64 14.21
C LYS A 204 1.91 0.72 14.32
N VAL A 205 1.98 -0.41 13.63
CA VAL A 205 0.90 -1.39 13.59
C VAL A 205 1.10 -2.47 14.66
N VAL A 206 0.05 -2.81 15.38
CA VAL A 206 0.02 -3.97 16.29
C VAL A 206 -1.19 -4.85 15.99
N GLU A 207 -0.97 -6.16 15.90
CA GLU A 207 -2.04 -7.14 15.80
C GLU A 207 -2.48 -7.60 17.19
N PHE A 208 -3.80 -7.61 17.43
CA PHE A 208 -4.43 -8.02 18.68
C PHE A 208 -5.21 -9.32 18.44
N PRO A 209 -5.04 -10.38 19.24
CA PRO A 209 -5.67 -11.66 18.95
C PRO A 209 -7.18 -11.57 19.16
N ILE A 210 -7.95 -12.00 18.16
CA ILE A 210 -9.41 -12.09 18.26
C ILE A 210 -9.89 -13.46 17.80
N GLU A 211 -11.00 -13.91 18.37
CA GLU A 211 -11.81 -14.96 17.79
C GLU A 211 -12.84 -14.34 16.84
N PHE A 212 -12.76 -14.72 15.57
CA PHE A 212 -13.78 -14.37 14.61
C PHE A 212 -14.86 -15.43 14.65
N VAL A 213 -16.10 -15.02 14.86
CA VAL A 213 -17.26 -15.91 14.93
C VAL A 213 -18.07 -15.76 13.64
N ASP A 214 -18.66 -16.84 13.11
CA ASP A 214 -19.54 -16.70 11.95
C ASP A 214 -20.80 -15.92 12.34
N ARG A 215 -21.36 -15.16 11.40
CA ARG A 215 -22.54 -14.31 11.60
C ARG A 215 -23.64 -15.06 12.36
N SER A 216 -24.19 -14.44 13.41
CA SER A 216 -25.26 -15.07 14.20
C SER A 216 -26.62 -15.03 13.49
N ARG A 217 -26.85 -14.04 12.62
CA ARG A 217 -28.12 -13.75 11.93
C ARG A 217 -27.86 -13.14 10.54
N GLY A 218 -28.82 -13.26 9.62
CA GLY A 218 -28.73 -12.72 8.25
C GLY A 218 -27.96 -13.57 7.22
N LYS A 219 -28.14 -13.27 5.93
CA LYS A 219 -27.53 -14.00 4.80
C LYS A 219 -26.12 -13.48 4.46
N SER A 220 -25.20 -14.40 4.15
CA SER A 220 -23.85 -14.07 3.68
C SER A 220 -23.84 -13.34 2.35
N LYS A 221 -23.36 -12.09 2.38
CA LYS A 221 -23.21 -11.26 1.18
C LYS A 221 -21.83 -11.30 0.56
N PHE A 222 -20.93 -12.22 0.95
CA PHE A 222 -19.55 -12.24 0.42
C PHE A 222 -19.57 -12.64 -1.08
N PRO A 223 -19.54 -11.68 -2.03
CA PRO A 223 -19.68 -12.00 -3.44
C PRO A 223 -18.34 -12.53 -3.96
N ARG A 224 -18.37 -13.44 -4.93
CA ARG A 224 -17.15 -13.92 -5.62
C ARG A 224 -16.30 -12.76 -6.18
N ASN A 225 -16.93 -11.65 -6.55
CA ASN A 225 -16.28 -10.44 -7.06
C ASN A 225 -15.26 -9.83 -6.07
N ASN A 226 -15.37 -10.10 -4.77
CA ASN A 226 -14.43 -9.59 -3.77
C ASN A 226 -13.01 -10.18 -3.92
N ILE A 227 -12.87 -11.42 -4.41
CA ILE A 227 -11.55 -12.04 -4.58
C ILE A 227 -10.80 -11.38 -5.73
N VAL A 228 -11.47 -11.22 -6.89
CA VAL A 228 -10.89 -10.57 -8.07
C VAL A 228 -10.51 -9.13 -7.75
N ASP A 229 -11.39 -8.39 -7.07
CA ASP A 229 -11.09 -7.02 -6.66
C ASP A 229 -9.91 -6.95 -5.67
N SER A 230 -9.82 -7.88 -4.72
CA SER A 230 -8.69 -7.95 -3.78
C SER A 230 -7.36 -8.20 -4.51
N LEU A 231 -7.32 -9.13 -5.46
CA LEU A 231 -6.13 -9.37 -6.29
C LEU A 231 -5.78 -8.14 -7.12
N ARG A 232 -6.76 -7.52 -7.79
CA ARG A 232 -6.57 -6.29 -8.55
C ARG A 232 -5.93 -5.19 -7.69
N VAL A 233 -6.45 -4.95 -6.48
CA VAL A 233 -5.90 -3.95 -5.55
C VAL A 233 -4.47 -4.29 -5.16
N VAL A 234 -4.20 -5.53 -4.73
CA VAL A 234 -2.87 -5.99 -4.31
C VAL A 234 -1.82 -5.80 -5.42
N PHE A 235 -2.11 -6.26 -6.64
CA PHE A 235 -1.18 -6.10 -7.76
C PHE A 235 -1.05 -4.66 -8.23
N SER A 236 -2.14 -3.88 -8.18
CA SER A 236 -2.10 -2.45 -8.53
C SER A 236 -1.22 -1.66 -7.56
N LEU A 237 -1.28 -1.95 -6.25
CA LEU A 237 -0.41 -1.33 -5.26
C LEU A 237 1.06 -1.71 -5.48
N ARG A 238 1.36 -2.99 -5.72
CA ARG A 238 2.72 -3.44 -6.04
C ARG A 238 3.26 -2.78 -7.31
N LEU A 239 2.42 -2.66 -8.34
CA LEU A 239 2.79 -1.99 -9.58
C LEU A 239 3.06 -0.50 -9.34
N ARG A 240 2.22 0.17 -8.54
CA ARG A 240 2.40 1.58 -8.17
C ARG A 240 3.74 1.81 -7.48
N ASP A 241 4.12 0.95 -6.53
CA ASP A 241 5.38 1.08 -5.82
C ASP A 241 6.60 0.68 -6.68
N SER A 242 6.41 -0.24 -7.62
CA SER A 242 7.46 -0.66 -8.55
C SER A 242 7.59 0.28 -9.75
N ALA A 243 6.64 1.19 -9.98
CA ALA A 243 6.57 1.99 -11.20
C ALA A 243 7.85 2.78 -11.47
N LYS A 244 8.47 3.35 -10.42
CA LYS A 244 9.75 4.06 -10.55
C LYS A 244 10.88 3.12 -10.95
N LEU A 245 11.01 1.96 -10.30
CA LEU A 245 12.00 0.94 -10.67
C LEU A 245 11.79 0.46 -12.10
N ILE A 246 10.56 0.16 -12.51
CA ILE A 246 10.22 -0.26 -13.87
C ILE A 246 10.64 0.81 -14.89
N LYS A 247 10.33 2.09 -14.64
CA LYS A 247 10.78 3.19 -15.51
C LYS A 247 12.30 3.30 -15.57
N VAL A 248 13.01 3.18 -14.45
CA VAL A 248 14.49 3.16 -14.44
C VAL A 248 15.03 2.01 -15.27
N MET A 249 14.45 0.80 -15.17
CA MET A 249 14.86 -0.35 -15.96
C MET A 249 14.61 -0.15 -17.46
N ILE A 250 13.46 0.44 -17.83
CA ILE A 250 13.15 0.77 -19.23
C ILE A 250 14.15 1.79 -19.78
N VAL A 251 14.40 2.87 -19.04
CA VAL A 251 15.38 3.90 -19.43
C VAL A 251 16.77 3.28 -19.56
N GLY A 252 17.21 2.48 -18.60
CA GLY A 252 18.48 1.76 -18.66
C GLY A 252 18.58 0.83 -19.88
N GLY A 253 17.51 0.11 -20.22
CA GLY A 253 17.44 -0.73 -21.42
C GLY A 253 17.58 0.07 -22.72
N LEU A 254 16.95 1.26 -22.81
CA LEU A 254 17.15 2.17 -23.94
C LEU A 254 18.59 2.70 -23.98
N GLY A 255 19.16 3.04 -22.83
CA GLY A 255 20.57 3.43 -22.69
C GLY A 255 21.53 2.35 -23.20
N THR A 256 21.25 1.07 -22.92
CA THR A 256 22.02 -0.07 -23.46
C THR A 256 22.01 -0.09 -24.99
N ILE A 257 20.86 0.15 -25.62
CA ILE A 257 20.75 0.21 -27.08
C ILE A 257 21.60 1.36 -27.63
N VAL A 258 21.50 2.56 -27.03
CA VAL A 258 22.33 3.72 -27.40
C VAL A 258 23.82 3.39 -27.29
N GLN A 259 24.23 2.79 -26.18
CA GLN A 259 25.63 2.41 -25.95
C GLN A 259 26.12 1.42 -27.00
N LEU A 260 25.37 0.36 -27.29
CA LEU A 260 25.79 -0.65 -28.27
C LEU A 260 25.89 -0.08 -29.67
N VAL A 261 24.95 0.79 -30.08
CA VAL A 261 25.00 1.46 -31.38
C VAL A 261 26.26 2.33 -31.48
N PHE A 262 26.49 3.22 -30.51
CA PHE A 262 27.66 4.10 -30.51
C PHE A 262 28.96 3.30 -30.43
N PHE A 263 29.03 2.27 -29.59
CA PHE A 263 30.22 1.43 -29.46
C PHE A 263 30.57 0.75 -30.79
N ASN A 264 29.59 0.15 -31.47
CA ASN A 264 29.84 -0.53 -32.75
C ASN A 264 30.22 0.45 -33.87
N LEU A 265 29.72 1.68 -33.86
CA LEU A 265 30.13 2.72 -34.81
C LEU A 265 31.55 3.25 -34.51
N LEU A 266 31.85 3.52 -33.24
CA LEU A 266 33.10 4.16 -32.83
C LEU A 266 34.29 3.20 -32.82
N ARG A 267 34.09 1.92 -32.49
CA ARG A 267 35.17 0.90 -32.44
C ARG A 267 35.80 0.62 -33.80
N LEU A 268 35.16 1.04 -34.89
CA LEU A 268 35.69 0.95 -36.25
C LEU A 268 36.78 2.00 -36.51
N LYS A 269 36.79 3.10 -35.75
CA LYS A 269 37.67 4.26 -35.98
C LYS A 269 38.56 4.59 -34.78
N LEU A 270 38.19 4.15 -33.58
CA LEU A 270 38.83 4.51 -32.32
C LEU A 270 39.37 3.28 -31.59
N SER A 271 40.26 3.52 -30.60
CA SER A 271 40.68 2.46 -29.69
C SER A 271 39.49 1.91 -28.90
N LEU A 272 39.56 0.63 -28.51
CA LEU A 272 38.46 -0.06 -27.83
C LEU A 272 38.00 0.68 -26.57
N VAL A 273 38.95 1.18 -25.78
CA VAL A 273 38.68 1.93 -24.54
C VAL A 273 38.03 3.28 -24.85
N LEU A 274 38.52 4.00 -25.87
CA LEU A 274 37.95 5.30 -26.22
C LEU A 274 36.53 5.15 -26.80
N ALA A 275 36.32 4.16 -27.67
CA ALA A 275 35.00 3.83 -28.20
C ALA A 275 34.01 3.44 -27.09
N GLN A 276 34.47 2.66 -26.10
CA GLN A 276 33.67 2.27 -24.94
C GLN A 276 33.31 3.47 -24.06
N ASN A 277 34.28 4.34 -23.73
CA ASN A 277 34.01 5.47 -22.84
C ASN A 277 33.07 6.50 -23.48
N LEU A 278 33.23 6.78 -24.78
CA LEU A 278 32.32 7.67 -25.50
C LEU A 278 30.91 7.08 -25.65
N SER A 279 30.79 5.75 -25.84
CA SER A 279 29.48 5.11 -25.92
C SER A 279 28.78 5.06 -24.56
N ILE A 280 29.53 4.85 -23.48
CA ILE A 280 29.03 4.97 -22.10
C ILE A 280 28.50 6.38 -21.86
N GLU A 281 29.25 7.42 -22.22
CA GLU A 281 28.83 8.81 -22.03
C GLU A 281 27.54 9.12 -22.80
N ALA A 282 27.44 8.67 -24.06
CA ALA A 282 26.21 8.83 -24.85
C ALA A 282 24.98 8.18 -24.16
N ALA A 283 25.17 7.00 -23.56
CA ALA A 283 24.12 6.33 -22.79
C ALA A 283 23.80 7.03 -21.46
N VAL A 284 24.80 7.57 -20.76
CA VAL A 284 24.63 8.36 -19.53
C VAL A 284 23.82 9.61 -19.80
N VAL A 285 24.13 10.35 -20.87
CA VAL A 285 23.37 11.53 -21.31
C VAL A 285 21.92 11.15 -21.64
N SER A 286 21.71 10.11 -22.44
CA SER A 286 20.37 9.61 -22.78
C SER A 286 19.56 9.24 -21.52
N ASN A 287 20.19 8.48 -20.62
CA ASN A 287 19.57 8.04 -19.37
C ASN A 287 19.23 9.22 -18.45
N PHE A 288 20.11 10.21 -18.34
CA PHE A 288 19.85 11.40 -17.55
C PHE A 288 18.63 12.15 -18.09
N VAL A 289 18.58 12.41 -19.39
CA VAL A 289 17.48 13.12 -20.04
C VAL A 289 16.16 12.39 -19.83
N LEU A 290 16.10 11.09 -20.16
CA LEU A 290 14.89 10.29 -20.03
C LEU A 290 14.42 10.17 -18.58
N ASN A 291 15.34 9.96 -17.63
CA ASN A 291 14.99 9.92 -16.21
C ASN A 291 14.48 11.27 -15.71
N ASN A 292 15.06 12.38 -16.17
CA ASN A 292 14.66 13.73 -15.76
C ASN A 292 13.27 14.11 -16.30
N ILE A 293 12.96 13.77 -17.56
CA ILE A 293 11.67 14.14 -18.18
C ILE A 293 10.53 13.17 -17.86
N TRP A 294 10.83 11.89 -17.56
CA TRP A 294 9.80 10.85 -17.43
C TRP A 294 9.81 10.12 -16.09
N THR A 295 10.93 9.52 -15.69
CA THR A 295 11.01 8.70 -14.46
C THR A 295 10.78 9.53 -13.20
N PHE A 296 11.47 10.66 -13.10
CA PHE A 296 11.46 11.56 -11.94
C PHE A 296 10.83 12.91 -12.27
N LYS A 297 9.83 12.93 -13.16
CA LYS A 297 9.18 14.16 -13.67
C LYS A 297 8.72 15.13 -12.58
N GLU A 298 8.35 14.63 -11.41
CA GLU A 298 7.89 15.41 -10.24
C GLU A 298 9.03 16.22 -9.58
N LYS A 299 10.28 15.78 -9.75
CA LYS A 299 11.49 16.42 -9.23
C LYS A 299 12.47 16.73 -10.35
N LYS A 300 11.95 17.04 -11.54
CA LYS A 300 12.77 17.31 -12.73
C LYS A 300 13.60 18.58 -12.55
N PHE A 301 14.83 18.54 -13.02
CA PHE A 301 15.64 19.72 -13.27
C PHE A 301 15.08 20.41 -14.51
N ALA A 302 14.56 21.63 -14.36
CA ALA A 302 13.98 22.38 -15.47
C ALA A 302 15.07 22.79 -16.47
N PHE A 303 14.85 22.57 -17.76
CA PHE A 303 15.79 22.98 -18.82
C PHE A 303 16.00 24.50 -18.88
N SER A 304 15.04 25.29 -18.38
CA SER A 304 15.17 26.74 -18.24
C SER A 304 16.10 27.17 -17.10
N ARG A 305 16.41 26.27 -16.15
CA ARG A 305 17.30 26.54 -15.00
C ARG A 305 18.62 25.80 -15.18
N LEU A 306 19.46 26.32 -16.07
CA LEU A 306 20.71 25.66 -16.49
C LEU A 306 21.66 25.32 -15.32
N GLY A 307 21.73 26.15 -14.28
CA GLY A 307 22.56 25.87 -13.10
C GLY A 307 22.11 24.62 -12.32
N GLU A 308 20.80 24.48 -12.06
CA GLU A 308 20.24 23.30 -11.39
C GLU A 308 20.40 22.04 -12.25
N LEU A 309 20.17 22.17 -13.56
CA LEU A 309 20.34 21.09 -14.53
C LEU A 309 21.80 20.60 -14.57
N ALA A 310 22.77 21.51 -14.61
CA ALA A 310 24.18 21.18 -14.62
C ALA A 310 24.60 20.47 -13.32
N VAL A 311 24.16 20.95 -12.16
CA VAL A 311 24.42 20.28 -10.87
C VAL A 311 23.79 18.89 -10.84
N GLY A 312 22.56 18.73 -11.34
CA GLY A 312 21.89 17.43 -11.46
C GLY A 312 22.65 16.47 -12.37
N PHE A 313 23.10 16.94 -13.53
CA PHE A 313 23.86 16.18 -14.52
C PHE A 313 25.23 15.75 -13.99
N VAL A 314 25.97 16.65 -13.35
CA VAL A 314 27.27 16.34 -12.73
C VAL A 314 27.09 15.29 -11.63
N LYS A 315 26.10 15.45 -10.76
CA LYS A 315 25.79 14.45 -9.72
C LYS A 315 25.46 13.08 -10.34
N PHE A 316 24.65 13.04 -11.38
CA PHE A 316 24.31 11.80 -12.07
C PHE A 316 25.56 11.12 -12.65
N ASN A 317 26.41 11.87 -13.35
CA ASN A 317 27.66 11.39 -13.93
C ASN A 317 28.64 10.84 -12.88
N VAL A 318 28.88 11.61 -11.81
CA VAL A 318 29.78 11.20 -10.71
C VAL A 318 29.33 9.86 -10.12
N LEU A 319 28.02 9.66 -9.98
CA LEU A 319 27.46 8.41 -9.46
C LEU A 319 27.54 7.25 -10.45
N SER A 320 27.53 7.55 -11.76
CA SER A 320 27.73 6.57 -12.82
C SER A 320 29.20 6.12 -12.95
N LEU A 321 30.18 6.87 -12.44
CA LEU A 321 31.62 6.52 -12.53
C LEU A 321 31.93 5.10 -12.08
N GLY A 322 31.30 4.62 -11.00
CA GLY A 322 31.45 3.23 -10.53
C GLY A 322 31.06 2.21 -11.62
N SER A 323 29.97 2.47 -12.34
CA SER A 323 29.54 1.62 -13.46
C SER A 323 30.49 1.72 -14.66
N ILE A 324 31.13 2.87 -14.90
CA ILE A 324 32.11 3.05 -15.99
C ILE A 324 33.35 2.20 -15.72
N VAL A 325 33.84 2.21 -14.47
CA VAL A 325 35.01 1.41 -14.06
C VAL A 325 34.71 -0.08 -14.20
N ILE A 326 33.56 -0.55 -13.69
CA ILE A 326 33.14 -1.96 -13.80
C ILE A 326 33.08 -2.40 -15.27
N GLN A 327 32.48 -1.58 -16.14
CA GLN A 327 32.35 -1.88 -17.56
C GLN A 327 33.71 -1.96 -18.28
N ASN A 328 34.63 -1.05 -17.99
CA ASN A 328 35.97 -1.08 -18.58
C ASN A 328 36.76 -2.31 -18.12
N ILE A 329 36.67 -2.67 -16.83
CA ILE A 329 37.31 -3.89 -16.30
C ILE A 329 36.74 -5.13 -17.01
N ALA A 330 35.42 -5.24 -17.11
CA ALA A 330 34.76 -6.36 -17.79
C ALA A 330 35.21 -6.50 -19.25
N LEU A 331 35.26 -5.39 -19.99
CA LEU A 331 35.68 -5.37 -21.39
C LEU A 331 37.16 -5.74 -21.55
N LEU A 332 38.06 -5.07 -20.83
CA LEU A 332 39.51 -5.28 -20.98
C LEU A 332 39.95 -6.66 -20.50
N ALA A 333 39.46 -7.11 -19.34
CA ALA A 333 39.77 -8.44 -18.83
C ALA A 333 39.18 -9.53 -19.73
N GLY A 334 37.92 -9.36 -20.15
CA GLY A 334 37.27 -10.34 -21.02
C GLY A 334 37.93 -10.46 -22.38
N VAL A 335 38.31 -9.35 -23.01
CA VAL A 335 39.04 -9.40 -24.29
C VAL A 335 40.41 -10.05 -24.15
N LYS A 336 41.10 -9.85 -23.02
CA LYS A 336 42.38 -10.52 -22.74
C LYS A 336 42.23 -12.04 -22.63
N VAL A 337 41.11 -12.53 -22.10
CA VAL A 337 40.86 -13.97 -21.86
C VAL A 337 40.27 -14.65 -23.10
N PHE A 338 39.27 -14.04 -23.73
CA PHE A 338 38.47 -14.68 -24.79
C PHE A 338 38.89 -14.24 -26.20
N GLY A 339 39.81 -13.28 -26.32
CA GLY A 339 40.19 -12.68 -27.59
C GLY A 339 39.19 -11.66 -28.10
N ARG A 340 39.42 -11.18 -29.32
CA ARG A 340 38.61 -10.12 -29.95
C ARG A 340 37.71 -10.68 -31.03
N SER A 341 36.41 -10.50 -30.87
CA SER A 341 35.43 -10.71 -31.94
C SER A 341 34.23 -9.79 -31.73
N PHE A 342 33.44 -9.57 -32.78
CA PHE A 342 32.21 -8.79 -32.69
C PHE A 342 31.28 -9.28 -31.57
N LEU A 343 31.08 -10.60 -31.49
CA LEU A 343 30.20 -11.21 -30.49
C LEU A 343 30.77 -11.09 -29.08
N ILE A 344 32.08 -11.35 -28.91
CA ILE A 344 32.73 -11.29 -27.59
C ILE A 344 32.70 -9.86 -27.02
N GLU A 345 33.12 -8.87 -27.81
CA GLU A 345 33.16 -7.47 -27.35
C GLU A 345 31.76 -6.96 -26.96
N ASN A 346 30.73 -7.20 -27.78
CA ASN A 346 29.35 -6.81 -27.43
C ASN A 346 28.81 -7.55 -26.20
N SER A 347 29.16 -8.84 -26.03
CA SER A 347 28.74 -9.62 -24.87
C SER A 347 29.38 -9.10 -23.59
N LEU A 348 30.66 -8.71 -23.63
CA LEU A 348 31.38 -8.14 -22.49
C LEU A 348 30.84 -6.74 -22.12
N VAL A 349 30.49 -5.92 -23.11
CA VAL A 349 29.80 -4.65 -22.86
C VAL A 349 28.46 -4.88 -22.15
N LEU A 350 27.64 -5.82 -22.64
CA LEU A 350 26.37 -6.18 -22.01
C LEU A 350 26.54 -6.66 -20.56
N VAL A 351 27.50 -7.55 -20.31
CA VAL A 351 27.82 -8.02 -18.95
C VAL A 351 28.21 -6.85 -18.05
N GLY A 352 29.08 -5.95 -18.52
CA GLY A 352 29.45 -4.75 -17.78
C GLY A 352 28.26 -3.85 -17.44
N ILE A 353 27.34 -3.65 -18.38
CA ILE A 353 26.11 -2.87 -18.17
C ILE A 353 25.22 -3.51 -17.11
N LEU A 354 25.01 -4.83 -17.17
CA LEU A 354 24.20 -5.58 -16.21
C LEU A 354 24.78 -5.49 -14.79
N LEU A 355 26.09 -5.60 -14.65
CA LEU A 355 26.78 -5.42 -13.36
C LEU A 355 26.64 -3.98 -12.83
N GLY A 356 26.70 -2.98 -13.73
CA GLY A 356 26.53 -1.56 -13.38
C GLY A 356 25.09 -1.13 -13.06
N LEU A 357 24.08 -1.86 -13.55
CA LEU A 357 22.66 -1.52 -13.40
C LEU A 357 22.19 -1.53 -11.94
N ILE A 358 22.64 -2.51 -11.14
CA ILE A 358 22.29 -2.62 -9.72
C ILE A 358 22.82 -1.41 -8.94
N TRP A 359 24.07 -1.03 -9.21
CA TRP A 359 24.69 0.16 -8.62
C TRP A 359 23.92 1.44 -8.98
N ASN A 360 23.67 1.63 -10.27
CA ASN A 360 22.99 2.80 -10.81
C ASN A 360 21.60 2.99 -10.20
N TYR A 361 20.77 1.94 -10.09
CA TYR A 361 19.45 2.05 -9.48
C TYR A 361 19.49 2.54 -8.01
N LEU A 362 20.42 2.01 -7.20
CA LEU A 362 20.57 2.40 -5.80
C LEU A 362 21.02 3.86 -5.67
N MET A 363 21.98 4.30 -6.48
CA MET A 363 22.49 5.67 -6.42
C MET A 363 21.48 6.69 -6.92
N TYR A 364 20.72 6.38 -7.98
CA TYR A 364 19.73 7.31 -8.55
C TYR A 364 18.59 7.61 -7.57
N THR A 365 18.07 6.57 -6.91
CA THR A 365 16.92 6.68 -6.00
C THR A 365 17.28 7.30 -4.64
N ARG A 366 18.51 7.10 -4.15
CA ARG A 366 18.95 7.58 -2.83
C ARG A 366 19.67 8.92 -2.86
N VAL A 367 20.32 9.29 -3.98
CA VAL A 367 21.22 10.45 -4.03
C VAL A 367 20.76 11.51 -5.04
N VAL A 368 20.48 11.14 -6.29
CA VAL A 368 20.14 12.10 -7.35
C VAL A 368 18.72 12.65 -7.18
N TRP A 369 17.73 11.74 -7.22
CA TRP A 369 16.33 12.08 -7.02
C TRP A 369 15.85 11.48 -5.73
N LYS A 370 16.30 12.03 -4.59
CA LYS A 370 15.91 11.57 -3.25
C LYS A 370 14.40 11.35 -3.17
N THR A 371 13.97 10.10 -3.16
CA THR A 371 12.60 9.72 -2.85
C THR A 371 12.55 9.29 -1.39
N HIS A 372 11.71 9.95 -0.58
CA HIS A 372 11.35 9.38 0.73
C HIS A 372 10.57 8.11 0.41
N GLY A 373 11.17 6.97 0.77
CA GLY A 373 10.65 5.64 0.49
C GLY A 373 9.49 5.28 1.38
#